data_AF-A0A6G8AIF3-F1
#
_entry.id   AF-A0A6G8AIF3-F1
#
_cell.length_a   1.000
_cell.length_b   1.000
_cell.length_c   1.000
_cell.angle_alpha   90.00
_cell.angle_beta   90.00
_cell.angle_gamma   90.00
#
_symmetry.space_group_name_H-M   'P 1'
#
loop_
_entity.id
_entity.type
_entity.pdbx_description
1 polymer ?
#
loop_
_entity_poly.entity_id
_entity_poly.type
_entity_poly.pdbx_seq_one_letter_code
_entity_poly.pdbx_strand_id
1 'polypeptide(L)'
;MQGFLSFLSTIFWLALALLAVAGFIALRAYNGLQAQAQTIKQRASNTQVAISKKLSLINQLIDVVKSYQEAEQFTHLKISADDSSSAMTAAYQQSGTLLTNIRGMADRFPELKADGQYHRLIDSIQGCEAEIQTARQSYNEAVRIYNTTRLSIPTVFVARFLGFGEAPYLEFDHTGVAPTTLKEFKTDDGERLQQLLSGAGNRLVQSSKSLAQHTAKAGQALQERLNDGIARSNAPLAPMPAAEATVTDLHPAQLPAQYFYLEPNGVPCGPETLARIQAMQQASELSSDLQIAQVGTQTWIPMPKTSAAPTPAASGAEPPQAGAAPA
;
A
#
# COMPACT_ATOMS: atom_id res chain seq x y z
N MET A 1 37.98 -10.23 -27.69
CA MET A 1 36.59 -9.75 -27.51
C MET A 1 35.57 -10.90 -27.52
N GLN A 2 35.64 -11.87 -28.44
CA GLN A 2 34.67 -12.99 -28.48
C GLN A 2 34.58 -13.83 -27.18
N GLY A 3 35.72 -14.15 -26.53
CA GLY A 3 35.71 -14.90 -25.27
C GLY A 3 35.09 -14.16 -24.07
N PHE A 4 35.07 -12.83 -24.10
CA PHE A 4 34.43 -12.03 -23.05
C PHE A 4 32.90 -12.01 -23.22
N LEU A 5 32.42 -11.91 -24.45
CA LEU A 5 30.99 -11.96 -24.77
C LEU A 5 30.37 -13.34 -24.48
N SER A 6 31.08 -14.44 -24.74
CA SER A 6 30.61 -15.78 -24.39
C SER A 6 30.51 -15.97 -22.86
N PHE A 7 31.46 -15.43 -22.10
CA PHE A 7 31.42 -15.45 -20.62
C PHE A 7 30.25 -14.64 -20.04
N LEU A 8 29.95 -13.46 -20.59
CA LEU A 8 28.77 -12.68 -20.21
C LEU A 8 27.47 -13.43 -20.51
N SER A 9 27.39 -14.09 -21.67
CA SER A 9 26.23 -14.89 -22.07
C SER A 9 26.00 -16.08 -21.14
N THR A 10 27.06 -16.82 -20.76
CA THR A 10 26.92 -17.95 -19.82
C THR A 10 26.47 -17.50 -18.44
N ILE A 11 27.00 -16.37 -17.91
CA ILE A 11 26.53 -15.79 -16.65
C ILE A 11 25.06 -15.37 -16.74
N PHE A 12 24.64 -14.75 -17.85
CA PHE A 12 23.25 -14.36 -18.05
C PHE A 12 22.31 -15.57 -18.03
N TRP A 13 22.65 -16.65 -18.77
CA TRP A 13 21.86 -17.88 -18.75
C TRP A 13 21.86 -18.57 -17.39
N LEU A 14 22.98 -18.55 -16.67
CA LEU A 14 23.07 -19.08 -15.31
C LEU A 14 22.18 -18.30 -14.34
N ALA A 15 22.20 -16.96 -14.42
CA ALA A 15 21.34 -16.09 -13.63
C ALA A 15 19.85 -16.29 -13.96
N LEU A 16 19.52 -16.43 -15.25
CA LEU A 16 18.16 -16.71 -15.69
C LEU A 16 17.66 -18.07 -15.21
N ALA A 17 18.50 -19.10 -15.28
CA ALA A 17 18.20 -20.42 -14.75
C ALA A 17 17.98 -20.37 -13.22
N LEU A 18 18.83 -19.66 -12.48
CA LEU A 18 18.68 -19.46 -11.04
C LEU A 18 17.37 -18.75 -10.70
N LEU A 19 17.01 -17.70 -11.45
CA LEU A 19 15.76 -16.98 -11.29
C LEU A 19 14.54 -17.86 -11.59
N ALA A 20 14.60 -18.70 -12.63
CA ALA A 20 13.54 -19.64 -12.96
C ALA A 20 13.33 -20.67 -11.85
N VAL A 21 14.42 -21.20 -11.26
CA VAL A 21 14.34 -22.12 -10.11
C VAL A 21 13.75 -21.43 -8.89
N ALA A 22 14.18 -20.20 -8.57
CA ALA A 22 13.63 -19.42 -7.47
C ALA A 22 12.12 -19.14 -7.66
N GLY A 23 11.71 -18.76 -8.87
CA GLY A 23 10.31 -18.56 -9.23
C GLY A 23 9.47 -19.84 -9.10
N PHE A 24 9.99 -20.97 -9.53
CA PHE A 24 9.31 -22.26 -9.39
C PHE A 24 9.11 -22.67 -7.93
N ILE A 25 10.12 -22.46 -7.09
CA ILE A 25 10.04 -22.68 -5.64
C ILE A 25 9.00 -21.77 -5.00
N ALA A 26 8.98 -20.48 -5.39
CA ALA A 26 8.00 -19.53 -4.88
C ALA A 26 6.56 -19.92 -5.25
N LEU A 27 6.32 -20.36 -6.49
CA LEU A 27 5.00 -20.84 -6.94
C LEU A 27 4.55 -22.09 -6.16
N ARG A 28 5.46 -23.05 -5.93
CA ARG A 28 5.19 -24.24 -5.11
C ARG A 28 4.82 -23.85 -3.67
N ALA A 29 5.59 -22.95 -3.06
CA ALA A 29 5.35 -22.48 -1.70
C ALA A 29 4.01 -21.74 -1.57
N TYR A 30 3.69 -20.86 -2.52
CA TYR A 30 2.42 -20.13 -2.56
C TYR A 30 1.22 -21.07 -2.62
N ASN A 31 1.22 -22.02 -3.58
CA ASN A 31 0.13 -22.98 -3.72
C ASN A 31 -0.02 -23.86 -2.48
N GLY A 32 1.09 -24.24 -1.85
CA GLY A 32 1.10 -25.00 -0.59
C GLY A 32 0.45 -24.23 0.56
N LEU A 33 0.86 -22.98 0.78
CA LEU A 33 0.28 -22.10 1.80
C LEU A 33 -1.21 -21.85 1.55
N GLN A 34 -1.61 -21.65 0.29
CA GLN A 34 -3.00 -21.41 -0.06
C GLN A 34 -3.89 -22.63 0.19
N ALA A 35 -3.41 -23.83 -0.15
CA ALA A 35 -4.12 -25.08 0.14
C ALA A 35 -4.30 -25.31 1.65
N GLN A 36 -3.26 -25.02 2.44
CA GLN A 36 -3.31 -25.12 3.90
C GLN A 36 -4.25 -24.07 4.51
N ALA A 37 -4.24 -22.84 3.99
CA ALA A 37 -5.16 -21.79 4.42
C ALA A 37 -6.63 -22.17 4.15
N GLN A 38 -6.92 -22.77 3.00
CA GLN A 38 -8.27 -23.30 2.71
C GLN A 38 -8.65 -24.45 3.64
N THR A 39 -7.70 -25.32 3.98
CA THR A 39 -7.93 -26.38 4.97
C THR A 39 -8.32 -25.79 6.32
N ILE A 40 -7.62 -24.75 6.80
CA ILE A 40 -7.97 -24.05 8.06
C ILE A 40 -9.39 -23.49 7.99
N LYS A 41 -9.76 -22.80 6.89
CA LYS A 41 -11.11 -22.25 6.70
C LYS A 41 -12.19 -23.35 6.74
N GLN A 42 -11.93 -24.48 6.08
CA GLN A 42 -12.83 -25.63 6.11
C GLN A 42 -13.00 -26.19 7.54
N ARG A 43 -11.90 -26.40 8.27
CA ARG A 43 -11.95 -26.89 9.66
C ARG A 43 -12.64 -25.91 10.61
N ALA A 44 -12.45 -24.60 10.39
CA ALA A 44 -13.16 -23.55 11.13
C ALA A 44 -14.68 -23.64 10.91
N SER A 45 -15.12 -23.77 9.66
CA SER A 45 -16.54 -23.92 9.32
C SER A 45 -17.14 -25.19 9.93
N ASN A 46 -16.43 -26.32 9.89
CA ASN A 46 -16.90 -27.55 10.53
C ASN A 46 -17.09 -27.38 12.05
N THR A 47 -16.18 -26.63 12.69
CA THR A 47 -16.29 -26.31 14.12
C THR A 47 -17.51 -25.41 14.39
N GLN A 48 -17.74 -24.42 13.53
CA GLN A 48 -18.89 -23.54 13.61
C GLN A 48 -20.21 -24.32 13.52
N VAL A 49 -20.33 -25.22 12.54
CA VAL A 49 -21.51 -26.08 12.36
C VAL A 49 -21.77 -26.94 13.59
N ALA A 50 -20.73 -27.54 14.19
CA ALA A 50 -20.85 -28.35 15.39
C ALA A 50 -21.35 -27.52 16.59
N ILE A 51 -20.85 -26.29 16.74
CA ILE A 51 -21.33 -25.37 17.79
C ILE A 51 -22.80 -24.99 17.53
N SER A 52 -23.15 -24.57 16.32
CA SER A 52 -24.53 -24.20 15.97
C SER A 52 -25.52 -25.34 16.23
N LYS A 53 -25.14 -26.59 15.94
CA LYS A 53 -25.93 -27.78 16.24
C LYS A 53 -26.15 -27.94 17.76
N LYS A 54 -25.11 -27.80 18.58
CA LYS A 54 -25.24 -27.82 20.05
C LYS A 54 -26.18 -26.73 20.55
N LEU A 55 -26.03 -25.50 20.06
CA LEU A 55 -26.88 -24.38 20.45
C LEU A 55 -28.35 -24.62 20.07
N SER A 56 -28.60 -25.16 18.89
CA SER A 56 -29.94 -25.55 18.44
C SER A 56 -30.57 -26.62 19.37
N LEU A 57 -29.83 -27.66 19.71
CA LEU A 57 -30.29 -28.69 20.66
C LEU A 57 -30.57 -28.13 22.06
N ILE A 58 -29.77 -27.16 22.52
CA ILE A 58 -30.00 -26.49 23.80
C ILE A 58 -31.28 -25.64 23.75
N ASN A 59 -31.54 -24.94 22.64
CA ASN A 59 -32.80 -24.23 22.47
C ASN A 59 -34.00 -25.19 22.49
N GLN A 60 -33.89 -26.34 21.83
CA GLN A 60 -34.93 -27.39 21.91
C GLN A 60 -35.11 -27.92 23.34
N LEU A 61 -34.02 -28.09 24.09
CA LEU A 61 -34.06 -28.50 25.50
C LEU A 61 -34.75 -27.44 26.38
N ILE A 62 -34.49 -26.16 26.13
CA ILE A 62 -35.16 -25.05 26.81
C ILE A 62 -36.68 -25.10 26.57
N ASP A 63 -37.11 -25.36 25.34
CA ASP A 63 -38.53 -25.44 25.00
C ASP A 63 -39.22 -26.63 25.70
N VAL A 64 -38.53 -27.77 25.86
CA VAL A 64 -39.02 -28.89 26.68
C VAL A 64 -39.12 -28.49 28.14
N VAL A 65 -38.09 -27.87 28.72
CA VAL A 65 -38.12 -27.44 30.14
C VAL A 65 -39.26 -26.43 30.38
N LYS A 66 -39.52 -25.53 29.43
CA LYS A 66 -40.61 -24.54 29.48
C LYS A 66 -42.00 -25.16 29.48
N SER A 67 -42.19 -26.39 28.98
CA SER A 67 -43.51 -27.04 29.05
C SER A 67 -43.84 -27.55 30.47
N TYR A 68 -42.83 -27.67 31.34
CA TYR A 68 -43.00 -28.15 32.73
C TYR A 68 -43.06 -27.00 33.75
N GLN A 69 -42.64 -25.78 33.39
CA GLN A 69 -42.78 -24.59 34.22
C GLN A 69 -42.76 -23.31 33.37
N GLU A 70 -43.41 -22.23 33.83
CA GLU A 70 -43.19 -20.85 33.33
C GLU A 70 -41.75 -20.42 33.65
N ALA A 71 -40.82 -20.89 32.82
CA ALA A 71 -39.41 -20.70 33.02
C ALA A 71 -39.02 -19.32 32.43
N GLU A 72 -39.51 -18.23 33.03
CA GLU A 72 -39.24 -16.85 32.61
C GLU A 72 -37.73 -16.54 32.48
N GLN A 73 -36.94 -17.24 33.29
CA GLN A 73 -35.48 -17.19 33.32
C GLN A 73 -34.85 -17.61 31.97
N PHE A 74 -35.51 -18.46 31.18
CA PHE A 74 -34.95 -19.01 29.94
C PHE A 74 -35.46 -18.29 28.68
N THR A 75 -36.42 -17.37 28.81
CA THR A 75 -36.92 -16.57 27.69
C THR A 75 -35.87 -15.56 27.22
N HIS A 76 -35.03 -15.08 28.14
CA HIS A 76 -33.90 -14.18 27.85
C HIS A 76 -32.64 -14.90 27.34
N LEU A 77 -32.63 -16.23 27.35
CA LEU A 77 -31.46 -17.06 27.07
C LEU A 77 -31.52 -17.74 25.70
N LYS A 78 -32.47 -17.37 24.85
CA LYS A 78 -32.47 -17.80 23.45
C LYS A 78 -31.24 -17.21 22.79
N ILE A 79 -30.20 -18.04 22.64
CA ILE A 79 -28.93 -17.57 22.12
C ILE A 79 -29.15 -17.21 20.66
N SER A 80 -29.01 -15.92 20.35
CA SER A 80 -29.13 -15.42 18.99
C SER A 80 -28.10 -16.14 18.13
N ALA A 81 -28.56 -16.75 17.04
CA ALA A 81 -27.71 -17.41 16.06
C ALA A 81 -26.99 -16.34 15.20
N ASP A 82 -26.20 -15.49 15.84
CA ASP A 82 -25.27 -14.64 15.12
C ASP A 82 -24.10 -15.51 14.67
N ASP A 83 -23.91 -15.61 13.35
CA ASP A 83 -22.88 -16.44 12.72
C ASP A 83 -21.48 -15.80 12.82
N SER A 84 -21.35 -14.65 13.47
CA SER A 84 -20.05 -14.06 13.76
C SER A 84 -19.27 -14.95 14.72
N SER A 85 -18.01 -15.22 14.40
CA SER A 85 -17.23 -16.22 15.15
C SER A 85 -16.90 -15.81 16.60
N SER A 86 -16.94 -14.50 16.90
CA SER A 86 -16.85 -13.96 18.27
C SER A 86 -18.13 -14.22 19.06
N ALA A 87 -19.31 -13.95 18.46
CA ALA A 87 -20.60 -14.24 19.08
C ALA A 87 -20.76 -15.74 19.34
N MET A 88 -20.30 -16.59 18.43
CA MET A 88 -20.40 -18.04 18.57
C MET A 88 -19.58 -18.60 19.74
N THR A 89 -18.42 -18.01 20.02
CA THR A 89 -17.59 -18.40 21.16
C THR A 89 -18.25 -18.02 22.48
N ALA A 90 -18.81 -16.81 22.56
CA ALA A 90 -19.55 -16.35 23.73
C ALA A 90 -20.82 -17.20 23.97
N ALA A 91 -21.56 -17.50 22.89
CA ALA A 91 -22.71 -18.38 22.88
C ALA A 91 -22.37 -19.78 23.43
N TYR A 92 -21.27 -20.37 22.97
CA TYR A 92 -20.82 -21.67 23.45
C TYR A 92 -20.44 -21.65 24.94
N GLN A 93 -19.80 -20.59 25.44
CA GLN A 93 -19.51 -20.45 26.88
C GLN A 93 -20.81 -20.35 27.71
N GLN A 94 -21.76 -19.51 27.29
CA GLN A 94 -23.06 -19.36 27.95
C GLN A 94 -23.85 -20.68 27.97
N SER A 95 -23.70 -21.50 26.92
CA SER A 95 -24.35 -22.80 26.80
C SER A 95 -24.02 -23.76 27.95
N GLY A 96 -22.79 -23.70 28.49
CA GLY A 96 -22.35 -24.52 29.62
C GLY A 96 -23.03 -24.12 30.93
N THR A 97 -23.13 -22.82 31.20
CA THR A 97 -23.85 -22.28 32.35
C THR A 97 -25.34 -22.63 32.29
N LEU A 98 -25.94 -22.51 31.10
CA LEU A 98 -27.33 -22.88 30.85
C LEU A 98 -27.62 -24.35 31.13
N LEU A 99 -26.78 -25.25 30.64
CA LEU A 99 -26.94 -26.68 30.85
C LEU A 99 -26.85 -27.04 32.34
N THR A 100 -25.99 -26.34 33.09
CA THR A 100 -25.86 -26.51 34.54
C THR A 100 -27.16 -26.09 35.25
N ASN A 101 -27.75 -24.95 34.85
CA ASN A 101 -29.03 -24.48 35.40
C ASN A 101 -30.18 -25.45 35.07
N ILE A 102 -30.25 -25.96 33.84
CA ILE A 102 -31.26 -26.93 33.42
C ILE A 102 -31.14 -28.22 34.24
N ARG A 103 -29.92 -28.71 34.49
CA ARG A 103 -29.69 -29.90 35.32
C ARG A 103 -30.16 -29.69 36.76
N GLY A 104 -29.88 -28.52 37.34
CA GLY A 104 -30.40 -28.17 38.67
C GLY A 104 -31.92 -28.12 38.72
N MET A 105 -32.58 -27.74 37.61
CA MET A 105 -34.04 -27.77 37.50
C MET A 105 -34.57 -29.20 37.43
N ALA A 106 -33.93 -30.08 36.65
CA ALA A 106 -34.32 -31.49 36.57
C ALA A 106 -34.24 -32.20 37.94
N ASP A 107 -33.36 -31.77 38.85
CA ASP A 107 -33.33 -32.31 40.21
C ASP A 107 -34.49 -31.82 41.09
N ARG A 108 -35.11 -30.67 40.78
CA ARG A 108 -36.28 -30.14 41.48
C ARG A 108 -37.61 -30.66 40.91
N PHE A 109 -37.62 -31.10 39.65
CA PHE A 109 -38.80 -31.56 38.92
C PHE A 109 -38.60 -33.01 38.40
N PRO A 110 -38.96 -34.02 39.22
CA PRO A 110 -38.78 -35.43 38.86
C PRO A 110 -39.50 -35.84 37.57
N GLU A 111 -40.66 -35.24 37.26
CA GLU A 111 -41.38 -35.50 36.01
C GLU A 111 -40.60 -35.08 34.75
N LEU A 112 -39.89 -33.95 34.79
CA LEU A 112 -39.01 -33.50 33.70
C LEU A 112 -37.80 -34.43 33.57
N LYS A 113 -37.25 -34.86 34.71
CA LYS A 113 -36.12 -35.78 34.74
C LYS A 113 -36.49 -37.17 34.21
N ALA A 114 -37.73 -37.61 34.39
CA ALA A 114 -38.23 -38.87 33.84
C ALA A 114 -38.62 -38.77 32.35
N ASP A 115 -38.66 -37.56 31.78
CA ASP A 115 -39.06 -37.36 30.39
C ASP A 115 -38.02 -37.95 29.41
N GLY A 116 -38.50 -38.78 28.49
CA GLY A 116 -37.64 -39.44 27.52
C GLY A 116 -37.04 -38.48 26.48
N GLN A 117 -37.71 -37.36 26.16
CA GLN A 117 -37.21 -36.36 25.24
C GLN A 117 -36.10 -35.52 25.87
N TYR A 118 -36.21 -35.19 27.16
CA TYR A 118 -35.15 -34.56 27.95
C TYR A 118 -33.86 -35.38 27.88
N HIS A 119 -33.92 -36.67 28.21
CA HIS A 119 -32.74 -37.55 28.15
C HIS A 119 -32.10 -37.62 26.76
N ARG A 120 -32.91 -37.81 25.70
CA ARG A 120 -32.41 -37.86 24.32
C ARG A 120 -31.67 -36.57 23.92
N LEU A 121 -32.17 -35.41 24.33
CA LEU A 121 -31.54 -34.12 24.05
C LEU A 121 -30.23 -33.96 24.83
N ILE A 122 -30.20 -34.34 26.11
CA ILE A 122 -28.97 -34.32 26.91
C ILE A 122 -27.89 -35.22 26.27
N ASP A 123 -28.24 -36.43 25.87
CA ASP A 123 -27.30 -37.36 25.22
C ASP A 123 -26.80 -36.80 23.88
N SER A 124 -27.70 -36.19 23.09
CA SER A 124 -27.34 -35.53 21.82
C SER A 124 -26.41 -34.34 22.04
N ILE A 125 -26.64 -33.53 23.08
CA ILE A 125 -25.78 -32.40 23.46
C ILE A 125 -24.39 -32.89 23.88
N GLN A 126 -24.30 -34.00 24.64
CA GLN A 126 -23.02 -34.61 25.01
C GLN A 126 -22.28 -35.15 23.77
N GLY A 127 -23.00 -35.76 22.82
CA GLY A 127 -22.43 -36.17 21.54
C GLY A 127 -21.87 -34.99 20.74
N CYS A 128 -22.61 -33.87 20.68
CA CYS A 128 -22.12 -32.64 20.07
C CYS A 128 -20.90 -32.06 20.78
N GLU A 129 -20.80 -32.18 22.10
CA GLU A 129 -19.63 -31.73 22.85
C GLU A 129 -18.37 -32.51 22.42
N ALA A 130 -18.45 -33.83 22.30
CA ALA A 130 -17.35 -34.64 21.78
C ALA A 130 -16.99 -34.30 20.32
N GLU A 131 -18.00 -34.02 19.48
CA GLU A 131 -17.84 -33.57 18.09
C GLU A 131 -17.08 -32.23 18.03
N ILE A 132 -17.44 -31.26 18.88
CA ILE A 132 -16.78 -29.94 18.99
C ILE A 132 -15.31 -30.11 19.43
N GLN A 133 -15.04 -30.95 20.43
CA GLN A 133 -13.66 -31.21 20.87
C GLN A 133 -12.79 -31.77 19.75
N THR A 134 -13.33 -32.73 18.99
CA THR A 134 -12.65 -33.32 17.83
C THR A 134 -12.44 -32.30 16.72
N ALA A 135 -13.45 -31.49 16.41
CA ALA A 135 -13.36 -30.42 15.41
C ALA A 135 -12.29 -29.39 15.78
N ARG A 136 -12.22 -29.00 17.06
CA ARG A 136 -11.19 -28.09 17.58
C ARG A 136 -9.78 -28.67 17.44
N GLN A 137 -9.58 -29.93 17.84
CA GLN A 137 -8.28 -30.59 17.67
C GLN A 137 -7.85 -30.61 16.20
N SER A 138 -8.78 -30.92 15.30
CA SER A 138 -8.53 -30.93 13.86
C SER A 138 -8.20 -29.54 13.29
N TYR A 139 -8.88 -28.49 13.78
CA TYR A 139 -8.55 -27.10 13.42
C TYR A 139 -7.15 -26.71 13.90
N ASN A 140 -6.85 -26.96 15.18
CA ASN A 140 -5.56 -26.64 15.78
C ASN A 140 -4.41 -27.40 15.11
N GLU A 141 -4.65 -28.64 14.69
CA GLU A 141 -3.69 -29.40 13.90
C GLU A 141 -3.43 -28.74 12.53
N ALA A 142 -4.47 -28.32 11.81
CA ALA A 142 -4.31 -27.61 10.54
C ALA A 142 -3.55 -26.28 10.70
N VAL A 143 -3.86 -25.52 11.77
CA VAL A 143 -3.14 -24.29 12.15
C VAL A 143 -1.67 -24.59 12.42
N ARG A 144 -1.36 -25.65 13.18
CA ARG A 144 0.02 -26.07 13.45
C ARG A 144 0.78 -26.39 12.17
N ILE A 145 0.18 -27.16 11.26
CA ILE A 145 0.81 -27.52 9.97
C ILE A 145 1.08 -26.26 9.14
N TYR A 146 0.11 -25.34 9.07
CA TYR A 146 0.26 -24.07 8.36
C TYR A 146 1.36 -23.19 8.95
N ASN A 147 1.33 -22.95 10.26
CA ASN A 147 2.33 -22.12 10.93
C ASN A 147 3.74 -22.73 10.81
N THR A 148 3.86 -24.05 10.91
CA THR A 148 5.13 -24.77 10.70
C THR A 148 5.62 -24.61 9.26
N THR A 149 4.75 -24.79 8.27
CA THR A 149 5.10 -24.64 6.84
C THR A 149 5.46 -23.20 6.51
N ARG A 150 4.76 -22.23 7.08
CA ARG A 150 5.02 -20.80 6.94
C ARG A 150 6.41 -20.41 7.47
N LEU A 151 6.85 -21.04 8.56
CA LEU A 151 8.16 -20.77 9.17
C LEU A 151 9.32 -21.55 8.52
N SER A 152 9.04 -22.51 7.64
CA SER A 152 10.07 -23.30 6.99
C SER A 152 10.78 -22.56 5.85
N ILE A 153 12.04 -22.86 5.60
CA ILE A 153 12.78 -22.36 4.43
C ILE A 153 12.48 -23.29 3.25
N PRO A 154 12.18 -22.78 2.04
CA PRO A 154 12.22 -21.38 1.60
C PRO A 154 10.91 -20.59 1.79
N THR A 155 9.85 -21.24 2.28
CA THR A 155 8.49 -20.69 2.42
C THR A 155 8.43 -19.40 3.23
N VAL A 156 9.26 -19.23 4.26
CA VAL A 156 9.28 -18.03 5.13
C VAL A 156 9.52 -16.74 4.36
N PHE A 157 10.34 -16.76 3.30
CA PHE A 157 10.60 -15.58 2.48
C PHE A 157 9.38 -15.23 1.63
N VAL A 158 8.77 -16.25 1.04
CA VAL A 158 7.55 -16.12 0.23
C VAL A 158 6.39 -15.63 1.09
N ALA A 159 6.21 -16.22 2.28
CA ALA A 159 5.18 -15.85 3.24
C ALA A 159 5.30 -14.39 3.69
N ARG A 160 6.52 -13.92 4.01
CA ARG A 160 6.75 -12.54 4.43
C ARG A 160 6.56 -11.55 3.28
N PHE A 161 6.98 -11.89 2.07
CA PHE A 161 6.83 -11.03 0.89
C PHE A 161 5.37 -10.90 0.42
N LEU A 162 4.63 -12.01 0.44
CA LEU A 162 3.22 -12.06 -0.01
C LEU A 162 2.22 -11.75 1.11
N GLY A 163 2.67 -11.62 2.36
CA GLY A 163 1.82 -11.20 3.48
C GLY A 163 1.00 -12.33 4.13
N PHE A 164 1.42 -13.58 3.99
CA PHE A 164 0.82 -14.69 4.73
C PHE A 164 1.08 -14.51 6.24
N GLY A 165 0.02 -14.21 6.98
CA GLY A 165 0.02 -14.04 8.44
C GLY A 165 0.11 -15.37 9.20
N GLU A 166 0.35 -15.30 10.50
CA GLU A 166 0.23 -16.47 11.38
C GLU A 166 -1.24 -16.77 11.66
N ALA A 167 -1.59 -18.06 11.69
CA ALA A 167 -2.93 -18.49 12.04
C ALA A 167 -3.10 -18.63 13.56
N PRO A 168 -4.17 -18.06 14.16
CA PRO A 168 -4.42 -18.22 15.59
C PRO A 168 -4.94 -19.63 15.89
N TYR A 169 -4.55 -20.17 17.03
CA TYR A 169 -5.16 -21.39 17.56
C TYR A 169 -6.54 -21.09 18.13
N LEU A 170 -7.42 -22.10 18.07
CA LEU A 170 -8.72 -22.04 18.70
C LEU A 170 -8.58 -22.53 20.15
N GLU A 171 -8.69 -21.57 21.07
CA GLU A 171 -8.68 -21.80 22.50
C GLU A 171 -10.03 -21.38 23.08
N PHE A 172 -10.72 -22.32 23.70
CA PHE A 172 -11.85 -22.03 24.57
C PHE A 172 -11.31 -22.10 25.99
N ASP A 173 -10.74 -21.00 26.46
CA ASP A 173 -10.34 -20.96 27.85
C ASP A 173 -11.57 -20.97 28.76
N HIS A 174 -11.58 -21.87 29.74
CA HIS A 174 -12.55 -21.89 30.83
C HIS A 174 -12.16 -20.92 31.95
N THR A 175 -10.96 -20.33 31.89
CA THR A 175 -10.42 -19.40 32.88
C THR A 175 -10.50 -17.94 32.48
N GLY A 176 -11.57 -17.49 31.81
CA GLY A 176 -11.86 -16.06 31.65
C GLY A 176 -10.77 -15.23 30.94
N VAL A 177 -9.77 -15.85 30.33
CA VAL A 177 -8.84 -15.16 29.44
C VAL A 177 -9.58 -14.98 28.12
N ALA A 178 -9.72 -13.71 27.72
CA ALA A 178 -10.51 -13.29 26.56
C ALA A 178 -10.25 -14.21 25.37
N PRO A 179 -11.29 -14.69 24.66
CA PRO A 179 -11.10 -15.48 23.45
C PRO A 179 -10.22 -14.65 22.53
N THR A 180 -9.02 -15.14 22.24
CA THR A 180 -8.08 -14.52 21.30
C THR A 180 -8.86 -14.34 20.02
N THR A 181 -9.33 -13.11 19.85
CA THR A 181 -10.43 -12.79 18.96
C THR A 181 -9.92 -13.12 17.58
N LEU A 182 -10.65 -13.99 16.89
CA LEU A 182 -10.28 -14.45 15.56
C LEU A 182 -9.96 -13.22 14.72
N LYS A 183 -8.68 -13.03 14.42
CA LYS A 183 -8.27 -12.15 13.34
C LYS A 183 -8.83 -12.81 12.11
N GLU A 184 -9.92 -12.22 11.61
CA GLU A 184 -10.58 -12.63 10.39
C GLU A 184 -9.50 -12.88 9.32
N PHE A 185 -9.42 -14.14 8.89
CA PHE A 185 -8.46 -14.58 7.89
C PHE A 185 -8.89 -14.04 6.53
N LYS A 186 -8.74 -12.74 6.33
CA LYS A 186 -8.88 -12.10 5.02
C LYS A 186 -7.61 -12.32 4.21
N THR A 187 -7.20 -13.59 4.06
CA THR A 187 -6.38 -14.02 2.93
C THR A 187 -7.35 -14.30 1.79
N ASP A 188 -7.81 -13.20 1.22
CA ASP A 188 -8.33 -13.13 -0.14
C ASP A 188 -7.32 -12.28 -0.92
N ASP A 189 -6.25 -12.92 -1.38
CA ASP A 189 -5.31 -12.30 -2.32
C ASP A 189 -5.98 -11.96 -3.67
N GLY A 190 -7.26 -12.34 -3.87
CA GLY A 190 -8.12 -11.83 -4.92
C GLY A 190 -8.43 -10.35 -4.76
N GLU A 191 -8.79 -9.87 -3.57
CA GLU A 191 -9.08 -8.45 -3.32
C GLU A 191 -7.84 -7.55 -3.49
N ARG A 192 -6.65 -8.01 -3.08
CA ARG A 192 -5.41 -7.23 -3.25
C ARG A 192 -4.98 -7.17 -4.71
N LEU A 193 -5.10 -8.28 -5.44
CA LEU A 193 -4.93 -8.29 -6.89
C LEU A 193 -6.00 -7.43 -7.57
N GLN A 194 -7.25 -7.48 -7.11
CA GLN A 194 -8.33 -6.69 -7.65
C GLN A 194 -8.21 -5.20 -7.27
N GLN A 195 -7.62 -4.84 -6.13
CA GLN A 195 -7.24 -3.47 -5.77
C GLN A 195 -6.05 -2.97 -6.60
N LEU A 196 -5.12 -3.85 -6.95
CA LEU A 196 -4.02 -3.54 -7.87
C LEU A 196 -4.51 -3.42 -9.33
N LEU A 197 -5.40 -4.31 -9.78
CA LEU A 197 -6.00 -4.32 -11.12
C LEU A 197 -7.04 -3.20 -11.28
N SER A 198 -7.88 -2.94 -10.28
CA SER A 198 -8.83 -1.81 -10.26
C SER A 198 -8.10 -0.49 -10.01
N GLY A 199 -7.00 -0.48 -9.25
CA GLY A 199 -6.10 0.67 -9.15
C GLY A 199 -5.46 0.99 -10.51
N ALA A 200 -5.06 -0.02 -11.27
CA ALA A 200 -4.59 0.14 -12.65
C ALA A 200 -5.72 0.58 -13.60
N GLY A 201 -6.93 0.01 -13.46
CA GLY A 201 -8.11 0.37 -14.24
C GLY A 201 -8.59 1.81 -13.98
N ASN A 202 -8.68 2.22 -12.71
CA ASN A 202 -9.04 3.59 -12.33
C ASN A 202 -7.97 4.60 -12.76
N ARG A 203 -6.67 4.25 -12.74
CA ARG A 203 -5.61 5.13 -13.26
C ARG A 203 -5.69 5.30 -14.78
N LEU A 204 -6.02 4.23 -15.51
CA LEU A 204 -6.28 4.32 -16.95
C LEU A 204 -7.52 5.17 -17.25
N VAL A 205 -8.61 4.99 -16.50
CA VAL A 205 -9.83 5.82 -16.64
C VAL A 205 -9.61 7.27 -16.22
N GLN A 206 -8.79 7.54 -15.19
CA GLN A 206 -8.41 8.91 -14.79
C GLN A 206 -7.50 9.57 -15.83
N SER A 207 -6.58 8.82 -16.43
CA SER A 207 -5.75 9.33 -17.53
C SER A 207 -6.58 9.63 -18.79
N SER A 208 -7.58 8.81 -19.13
CA SER A 208 -8.47 9.09 -20.27
C SER A 208 -9.43 10.25 -19.99
N LYS A 209 -9.96 10.37 -18.76
CA LYS A 209 -10.84 11.47 -18.35
C LYS A 209 -10.09 12.80 -18.30
N SER A 210 -8.86 12.83 -17.80
CA SER A 210 -8.02 14.04 -17.81
C SER A 210 -7.63 14.43 -19.24
N LEU A 211 -7.27 13.48 -20.11
CA LEU A 211 -7.02 13.75 -21.53
C LEU A 211 -8.27 14.35 -22.22
N ALA A 212 -9.46 13.78 -21.97
CA ALA A 212 -10.72 14.29 -22.49
C ALA A 212 -11.09 15.67 -21.95
N GLN A 213 -10.76 15.97 -20.68
CA GLN A 213 -10.96 17.30 -20.10
C GLN A 213 -10.00 18.34 -20.69
N HIS A 214 -8.76 17.95 -20.97
CA HIS A 214 -7.79 18.82 -21.62
C HIS A 214 -8.16 19.11 -23.08
N THR A 215 -8.68 18.13 -23.82
CA THR A 215 -9.17 18.37 -25.20
C THR A 215 -10.46 19.20 -25.23
N ALA A 216 -11.38 19.00 -24.29
CA ALA A 216 -12.58 19.82 -24.16
C ALA A 216 -12.26 21.28 -23.81
N LYS A 217 -11.36 21.52 -22.85
CA LYS A 217 -10.92 22.89 -22.49
C LYS A 217 -10.13 23.56 -23.61
N ALA A 218 -9.29 22.82 -24.32
CA ALA A 218 -8.59 23.34 -25.49
C ALA A 218 -9.56 23.74 -26.61
N GLY A 219 -10.61 22.95 -26.84
CA GLY A 219 -11.69 23.29 -27.80
C GLY A 219 -12.47 24.53 -27.40
N GLN A 220 -12.79 24.68 -26.11
CA GLN A 220 -13.48 25.87 -25.58
C GLN A 220 -12.63 27.14 -25.71
N ALA A 221 -11.34 27.07 -25.41
CA ALA A 221 -10.42 28.21 -25.54
C ALA A 221 -10.22 28.66 -27.00
N LEU A 222 -10.26 27.72 -27.95
CA LEU A 222 -10.24 28.04 -29.39
C LEU A 222 -11.54 28.72 -29.84
N GLN A 223 -12.69 28.24 -29.35
CA GLN A 223 -14.00 28.81 -29.65
C GLN A 223 -14.12 30.26 -29.14
N GLU A 224 -13.59 30.52 -27.95
CA GLU A 224 -13.58 31.85 -27.33
C GLU A 224 -12.69 32.83 -28.10
N ARG A 225 -11.52 32.39 -28.57
CA ARG A 225 -10.65 33.21 -29.44
C ARG A 225 -11.26 33.51 -30.80
N LEU A 226 -12.04 32.58 -31.36
CA LEU A 226 -12.77 32.81 -32.60
C LEU A 226 -13.88 33.86 -32.39
N ASN A 227 -14.61 33.77 -31.27
CA ASN A 227 -15.67 34.71 -30.92
C ASN A 227 -15.12 36.12 -30.65
N ASP A 228 -13.99 36.23 -29.94
CA ASP A 228 -13.28 37.50 -29.70
C ASP A 228 -12.73 38.12 -30.98
N GLY A 229 -12.26 37.30 -31.92
CA GLY A 229 -11.82 37.76 -33.24
C GLY A 229 -12.96 38.40 -34.05
N ILE A 230 -14.15 37.79 -34.01
CA ILE A 230 -15.36 38.31 -34.65
C ILE A 230 -15.86 39.58 -33.97
N ALA A 231 -15.77 39.66 -32.64
CA ALA A 231 -16.14 40.87 -31.89
C ALA A 231 -15.22 42.06 -32.21
N ARG A 232 -13.92 41.82 -32.44
CA ARG A 232 -12.96 42.85 -32.86
C ARG A 232 -13.14 43.30 -34.31
N SER A 233 -13.58 42.42 -35.22
CA SER A 233 -13.80 42.79 -36.62
C SER A 233 -15.06 43.64 -36.84
N ASN A 234 -16.02 43.62 -35.90
CA ASN A 234 -17.28 44.37 -35.99
C ASN A 234 -17.34 45.64 -35.10
N ALA A 235 -16.24 46.02 -34.44
CA ALA A 235 -16.22 47.21 -33.60
C ALA A 235 -16.17 48.50 -34.46
N PRO A 236 -17.09 49.47 -34.29
CA PRO A 236 -17.08 50.70 -35.08
C PRO A 236 -15.87 51.58 -34.73
N LEU A 237 -15.20 52.10 -35.76
CA LEU A 237 -14.03 52.98 -35.67
C LEU A 237 -14.40 54.29 -34.95
N ALA A 238 -13.95 54.44 -33.70
CA ALA A 238 -14.03 55.70 -32.98
C ALA A 238 -12.88 56.64 -33.40
N PRO A 239 -13.14 57.95 -33.55
CA PRO A 239 -12.13 58.92 -34.02
C PRO A 239 -11.13 59.26 -32.90
N MET A 240 -9.85 59.38 -33.27
CA MET A 240 -8.78 59.78 -32.35
C MET A 240 -8.88 61.27 -32.00
N PRO A 241 -8.80 61.67 -30.71
CA PRO A 241 -8.46 63.02 -30.33
C PRO A 241 -6.96 63.12 -30.00
N ALA A 242 -6.34 64.20 -30.47
CA ALA A 242 -4.97 64.59 -30.19
C ALA A 242 -4.79 65.03 -28.73
N ALA A 243 -3.57 64.80 -28.25
CA ALA A 243 -3.10 64.95 -26.88
C ALA A 243 -3.21 66.36 -26.30
N GLU A 244 -3.32 66.46 -24.96
CA GLU A 244 -2.30 67.06 -24.10
C GLU A 244 -2.74 67.03 -22.62
N ALA A 245 -1.78 66.72 -21.75
CA ALA A 245 -1.63 67.14 -20.35
C ALA A 245 -1.22 65.99 -19.39
N THR A 246 0.07 66.00 -19.08
CA THR A 246 0.67 65.99 -17.72
C THR A 246 0.72 64.68 -16.89
N VAL A 247 1.92 64.50 -16.33
CA VAL A 247 2.28 63.83 -15.06
C VAL A 247 2.81 62.39 -15.18
N THR A 248 4.12 62.27 -14.89
CA THR A 248 4.79 61.13 -14.24
C THR A 248 4.87 59.83 -15.04
N ASP A 249 5.96 59.65 -15.76
CA ASP A 249 6.38 58.33 -16.24
C ASP A 249 7.48 57.75 -15.34
N LEU A 250 7.06 56.79 -14.53
CA LEU A 250 7.87 55.66 -14.10
C LEU A 250 8.45 55.01 -15.36
N HIS A 251 9.76 55.11 -15.51
CA HIS A 251 10.55 54.46 -16.54
C HIS A 251 10.18 52.95 -16.60
N PRO A 252 9.68 52.42 -17.74
CA PRO A 252 9.51 50.98 -17.87
C PRO A 252 10.90 50.33 -17.92
N ALA A 253 11.20 49.52 -16.92
CA ALA A 253 12.41 48.72 -16.85
C ALA A 253 12.50 47.83 -18.10
N GLN A 254 13.44 48.17 -18.98
CA GLN A 254 13.80 47.39 -20.15
C GLN A 254 14.33 46.04 -19.68
N LEU A 255 13.60 44.96 -19.96
CA LEU A 255 14.01 43.58 -19.64
C LEU A 255 15.40 43.33 -20.25
N PRO A 256 16.39 42.83 -19.46
CA PRO A 256 17.75 42.66 -19.97
C PRO A 256 17.79 41.56 -21.04
N ALA A 257 18.55 41.80 -22.11
CA ALA A 257 18.79 40.82 -23.15
C ALA A 257 19.40 39.54 -22.55
N GLN A 258 18.82 38.39 -22.89
CA GLN A 258 19.25 37.08 -22.42
C GLN A 258 20.14 36.38 -23.46
N TYR A 259 21.10 35.60 -22.99
CA TYR A 259 22.14 34.95 -23.79
C TYR A 259 22.29 33.46 -23.42
N PHE A 260 22.65 32.66 -24.41
CA PHE A 260 23.17 31.30 -24.23
C PHE A 260 24.70 31.33 -24.38
N TYR A 261 25.41 30.47 -23.64
CA TYR A 261 26.84 30.28 -23.77
C TYR A 261 27.20 28.80 -23.98
N LEU A 262 28.34 28.54 -24.61
CA LEU A 262 28.78 27.18 -24.97
C LEU A 262 29.97 26.75 -24.11
N GLU A 263 29.81 25.69 -23.32
CA GLU A 263 30.89 25.07 -22.57
C GLU A 263 31.80 24.20 -23.49
N PRO A 264 33.03 23.84 -23.06
CA PRO A 264 33.96 23.02 -23.85
C PRO A 264 33.43 21.64 -24.27
N ASN A 265 32.39 21.15 -23.61
CA ASN A 265 31.66 19.92 -23.91
C ASN A 265 30.67 20.05 -25.09
N GLY A 266 30.51 21.26 -25.65
CA GLY A 266 29.61 21.55 -26.77
C GLY A 266 28.14 21.69 -26.40
N VAL A 267 27.80 21.73 -25.11
CA VAL A 267 26.42 21.87 -24.63
C VAL A 267 26.06 23.36 -24.49
N PRO A 268 24.97 23.85 -25.11
CA PRO A 268 24.49 25.22 -24.91
C PRO A 268 23.79 25.37 -23.55
N CYS A 269 24.26 26.32 -22.74
CA CYS A 269 23.75 26.62 -21.41
C CYS A 269 23.13 28.03 -21.36
N GLY A 270 21.97 28.19 -20.73
CA GLY A 270 21.22 29.46 -20.65
C GLY A 270 19.70 29.24 -20.61
N PRO A 271 18.87 30.29 -20.70
CA PRO A 271 19.23 31.68 -20.97
C PRO A 271 19.63 32.48 -19.71
N GLU A 272 20.77 33.14 -19.76
CA GLU A 272 21.35 33.92 -18.64
C GLU A 272 21.67 35.37 -19.06
N THR A 273 21.81 36.26 -18.08
CA THR A 273 22.16 37.67 -18.36
C THR A 273 23.66 37.80 -18.62
N LEU A 274 24.07 38.68 -19.54
CA LEU A 274 25.49 38.90 -19.90
C LEU A 274 26.39 39.15 -18.66
N ALA A 275 25.91 39.93 -17.69
CA ALA A 275 26.64 40.24 -16.46
C ALA A 275 26.88 39.00 -15.58
N ARG A 276 25.94 38.04 -15.56
CA ARG A 276 26.08 36.80 -14.80
C ARG A 276 27.13 35.88 -15.44
N ILE A 277 27.13 35.78 -16.76
CA ILE A 277 28.12 34.99 -17.53
C ILE A 277 29.53 35.57 -17.34
N GLN A 278 29.67 36.90 -17.32
CA GLN A 278 30.96 37.57 -17.02
C GLN A 278 31.44 37.29 -15.59
N ALA A 279 30.54 37.34 -14.60
CA ALA A 279 30.89 37.02 -13.22
C ALA A 279 31.35 35.56 -13.06
N MET A 280 30.72 34.61 -13.76
CA MET A 280 31.12 33.20 -13.77
C MET A 280 32.49 32.97 -14.43
N GLN A 281 32.82 33.73 -15.49
CA GLN A 281 34.17 33.71 -16.06
C GLN A 281 35.22 34.25 -15.09
N GLN A 282 34.91 35.34 -14.38
CA GLN A 282 35.83 35.92 -13.38
C GLN A 282 36.04 35.01 -12.16
N ALA A 283 35.04 34.20 -11.81
CA ALA A 283 35.13 33.18 -10.75
C ALA A 283 35.93 31.92 -11.17
N SER A 284 36.49 31.89 -12.38
CA SER A 284 37.19 30.73 -12.96
C SER A 284 36.31 29.48 -13.14
N GLU A 285 34.97 29.62 -13.10
CA GLU A 285 34.03 28.52 -13.31
C GLU A 285 33.82 28.20 -14.80
N LEU A 286 34.15 29.13 -15.70
CA LEU A 286 33.99 28.99 -17.14
C LEU A 286 35.31 29.25 -17.88
N SER A 287 35.48 28.59 -19.03
CA SER A 287 36.67 28.75 -19.88
C SER A 287 36.77 30.18 -20.47
N SER A 288 38.00 30.65 -20.67
CA SER A 288 38.31 31.98 -21.22
C SER A 288 38.01 32.15 -22.71
N ASP A 289 37.78 31.04 -23.44
CA ASP A 289 37.42 31.04 -24.87
C ASP A 289 35.95 30.58 -25.09
N LEU A 290 35.04 31.16 -24.31
CA LEU A 290 33.60 30.88 -24.36
C LEU A 290 32.94 31.59 -25.56
N GLN A 291 32.00 30.91 -26.23
CA GLN A 291 31.15 31.50 -27.26
C GLN A 291 29.75 31.79 -26.69
N ILE A 292 29.16 32.93 -27.06
CA ILE A 292 27.81 33.32 -26.63
C ILE A 292 26.90 33.62 -27.84
N ALA A 293 25.59 33.41 -27.67
CA ALA A 293 24.55 33.72 -28.65
C ALA A 293 23.34 34.38 -27.96
N GLN A 294 22.79 35.44 -28.54
CA GLN A 294 21.61 36.13 -28.00
C GLN A 294 20.34 35.35 -28.34
N VAL A 295 19.40 35.27 -27.39
CA VAL A 295 18.08 34.63 -27.59
C VAL A 295 17.39 35.28 -28.80
N GLY A 296 17.14 34.49 -29.86
CA GLY A 296 16.54 34.94 -31.12
C GLY A 296 17.50 35.08 -32.30
N THR A 297 18.81 34.85 -32.11
CA THR A 297 19.84 34.86 -33.16
C THR A 297 20.50 33.48 -33.29
N GLN A 298 20.92 33.09 -34.50
CA GLN A 298 21.58 31.79 -34.77
C GLN A 298 23.10 31.91 -34.90
N THR A 299 23.69 33.00 -34.42
CA THR A 299 25.13 33.30 -34.62
C THR A 299 25.85 33.29 -33.28
N TRP A 300 26.90 32.46 -33.18
CA TRP A 300 27.77 32.37 -32.01
C TRP A 300 28.95 33.33 -32.17
N ILE A 301 29.19 34.17 -31.17
CA ILE A 301 30.25 35.17 -31.16
C ILE A 301 31.18 34.87 -29.98
N PRO A 302 32.52 34.89 -30.14
CA PRO A 302 33.44 34.71 -29.02
C PRO A 302 33.30 35.87 -28.01
N MET A 303 33.36 35.53 -26.72
CA MET A 303 33.26 36.51 -25.63
C MET A 303 34.41 37.54 -25.70
N PRO A 304 34.15 38.86 -25.58
CA PRO A 304 35.22 39.85 -25.56
C PRO A 304 36.12 39.68 -24.32
N LYS A 305 37.42 39.45 -24.54
CA LYS A 305 38.41 39.28 -23.47
C LYS A 305 38.54 40.57 -22.65
N THR A 306 38.24 40.52 -21.35
CA THR A 306 38.40 41.68 -20.47
C THR A 306 39.89 41.96 -20.26
N SER A 307 40.35 43.13 -20.72
CA SER A 307 41.71 43.63 -20.54
C SER A 307 42.00 43.94 -19.06
N ALA A 308 43.16 43.52 -18.60
CA ALA A 308 43.67 43.64 -17.23
C ALA A 308 43.88 45.09 -16.75
N ALA A 309 43.78 45.29 -15.43
CA ALA A 309 44.38 46.41 -14.69
C ALA A 309 44.92 45.92 -13.33
N PRO A 310 45.97 46.56 -12.76
CA PRO A 310 47.11 45.87 -12.15
C PRO A 310 47.05 45.72 -10.62
N THR A 311 47.66 44.63 -10.14
CA THR A 311 48.02 44.36 -8.74
C THR A 311 49.34 45.06 -8.38
N PRO A 312 49.44 45.79 -7.25
CA PRO A 312 50.72 45.99 -6.58
C PRO A 312 50.95 44.86 -5.56
N ALA A 313 52.03 44.09 -5.77
CA ALA A 313 52.47 43.01 -4.93
C ALA A 313 53.59 43.43 -3.96
N ALA A 314 53.66 42.67 -2.86
CA ALA A 314 54.83 42.32 -2.05
C ALA A 314 55.30 43.28 -0.94
N SER A 315 55.39 42.75 0.29
CA SER A 315 56.69 42.40 0.93
C SER A 315 56.50 41.98 2.39
N GLY A 316 57.13 40.87 2.81
CA GLY A 316 57.65 40.74 4.17
C GLY A 316 57.54 39.38 4.87
N ALA A 317 58.70 38.74 5.05
CA ALA A 317 59.13 37.89 6.19
C ALA A 317 58.93 36.35 6.16
N GLU A 318 59.99 35.66 5.71
CA GLU A 318 60.61 34.43 6.29
C GLU A 318 61.10 34.67 7.75
N PRO A 319 61.64 33.71 8.56
CA PRO A 319 62.13 32.31 8.33
C PRO A 319 61.71 31.33 9.50
N PRO A 320 62.39 30.19 9.86
CA PRO A 320 63.55 29.49 9.27
C PRO A 320 63.44 27.95 9.10
N GLN A 321 64.37 27.41 8.29
CA GLN A 321 64.64 25.99 8.07
C GLN A 321 65.55 25.36 9.15
N ALA A 322 65.34 24.05 9.34
CA ALA A 322 66.09 23.16 10.22
C ALA A 322 67.42 22.68 9.59
N GLY A 323 68.44 22.51 10.44
CA GLY A 323 69.76 21.99 10.06
C GLY A 323 69.85 20.46 10.12
N ALA A 324 70.72 19.91 9.27
CA ALA A 324 71.33 18.59 9.44
C ALA A 324 72.79 18.69 8.96
N ALA A 325 73.71 18.32 9.85
CA ALA A 325 75.16 18.29 9.62
C ALA A 325 75.62 16.94 9.02
N PRO A 326 76.78 16.90 8.35
CA PRO A 326 77.18 15.82 7.45
C PRO A 326 78.15 14.80 8.07
N ALA A 327 78.41 13.72 7.33
CA ALA A 327 79.67 12.97 7.33
C ALA A 327 80.36 13.20 5.98
#